data_AF-A0A0Q7JLB6-F1
#
_entry.id   AF-A0A0Q7JLB6-F1
#
_cell.length_a   1.000
_cell.length_b   1.000
_cell.length_c   1.000
_cell.angle_alpha   90.00
_cell.angle_beta   90.00
_cell.angle_gamma   90.00
#
_symmetry.space_group_name_H-M   'P 1'
#
loop_
_entity.id
_entity.type
_entity.pdbx_description
1 polymer ?
#
loop_
_entity_poly.entity_id
_entity_poly.type
_entity_poly.pdbx_seq_one_letter_code
_entity_poly.pdbx_strand_id
1 'polypeptide(L)'
;MPIALQDIRVDAPDDSNNQLLKDISFNLSDGSLTLLIGHTGSGKSTLLQVMAGILEPTLGTITLDEQPLWHKRKVNQAHLLRLGLIFQFPEQQLFARSVRQEFAYSLRPYRLGADERERRIRAACADLDPRGVIAMDRSPFSLSGGEQRRLALATTFATAPDWLLMDEPTAGLEAAAVRELLRIIRARERGGCVIATHDLDTFFPLADRVLVLDRGALVFDGTPEELCRAPEVLTRAGVGLPSCVEAAIELARYGIAIAPDRLTPELAAPAIAKALRECGSASSRPAPQAAAPSPQATCEAGVAPKPPQAVMLRLDPRAKWLLYLLLVIGTMQQQEWSGLAASMLLLGLAFLGLPRSALRGSMKIALPFLIFMFISILLAGLDWSTAEGQFPLGFSAERGWSTALTLTRLLLVLMAGYWLAITTPYGQLVQGLNWALKYFRKFKLPVESFSLAVSLIFRFIPLILREWQQFSAIVRARGKASIRPGTVRSRDIPALVVPLLLAMFHKAEQMTIAMELKKIDGKQLLLRKNTLQWRGMDTILVAMGILCFALLLYMQS
;
A
#
# COMPACT_ATOMS: atom_id res chain seq x y z
N MET A 1 25.01 -13.78 -10.85
CA MET A 1 24.58 -13.83 -9.44
C MET A 1 23.05 -13.91 -9.36
N PRO A 2 22.45 -15.10 -9.50
CA PRO A 2 21.01 -15.22 -9.76
C PRO A 2 20.16 -14.91 -8.54
N ILE A 3 19.02 -14.26 -8.77
CA ILE A 3 17.91 -14.21 -7.82
C ILE A 3 16.95 -15.35 -8.19
N ALA A 4 16.61 -16.20 -7.25
CA ALA A 4 15.60 -17.24 -7.42
C ALA A 4 14.46 -17.04 -6.44
N LEU A 5 13.23 -17.17 -6.95
CA LEU A 5 11.99 -17.11 -6.20
C LEU A 5 11.32 -18.48 -6.32
N GLN A 6 10.90 -19.05 -5.20
CA GLN A 6 10.23 -20.34 -5.13
C GLN A 6 8.95 -20.21 -4.31
N ASP A 7 7.82 -20.49 -4.94
CA ASP A 7 6.47 -20.57 -4.40
C ASP A 7 6.07 -19.35 -3.56
N ILE A 8 6.42 -18.17 -4.06
CA ILE A 8 6.22 -16.92 -3.33
C ILE A 8 4.74 -16.57 -3.25
N ARG A 9 4.25 -16.46 -2.01
CA ARG A 9 2.92 -15.94 -1.68
C ARG A 9 3.02 -14.75 -0.76
N VAL A 10 2.17 -13.76 -0.99
CA VAL A 10 2.07 -12.57 -0.15
C VAL A 10 0.61 -12.27 0.09
N ASP A 11 0.22 -12.27 1.36
CA ASP A 11 -1.11 -11.85 1.78
C ASP A 11 -1.17 -10.33 2.02
N ALA A 12 -2.34 -9.73 1.85
CA ALA A 12 -2.54 -8.32 2.17
C ALA A 12 -2.41 -8.10 3.69
N PRO A 13 -1.79 -6.99 4.14
CA PRO A 13 -1.59 -6.73 5.57
C PRO A 13 -2.89 -6.70 6.39
N ASP A 14 -3.97 -6.23 5.77
CA ASP A 14 -5.27 -6.00 6.42
C ASP A 14 -6.26 -7.17 6.24
N ASP A 15 -5.99 -8.09 5.32
CA ASP A 15 -6.88 -9.21 4.99
C ASP A 15 -6.08 -10.42 4.48
N SER A 16 -5.94 -11.43 5.33
CA SER A 16 -5.24 -12.68 4.98
C SER A 16 -5.95 -13.52 3.93
N ASN A 17 -7.22 -13.21 3.59
CA ASN A 17 -7.92 -13.88 2.49
C ASN A 17 -7.65 -13.20 1.14
N ASN A 18 -7.01 -12.02 1.14
CA ASN A 18 -6.65 -11.32 -0.08
C ASN A 18 -5.17 -11.51 -0.40
N GLN A 19 -4.88 -12.41 -1.34
CA GLN A 19 -3.51 -12.69 -1.79
C GLN A 19 -3.07 -11.68 -2.85
N LEU A 20 -2.02 -10.93 -2.53
CA LEU A 20 -1.36 -9.98 -3.43
C LEU A 20 -0.46 -10.69 -4.46
N LEU A 21 0.20 -11.78 -4.05
CA LEU A 21 1.00 -12.65 -4.93
C LEU A 21 0.66 -14.12 -4.64
N LYS A 22 0.62 -14.93 -5.71
CA LYS A 22 0.15 -16.31 -5.71
C LYS A 22 1.15 -17.21 -6.45
N ASP A 23 1.85 -18.04 -5.68
CA ASP A 23 2.70 -19.13 -6.19
C ASP A 23 3.68 -18.68 -7.29
N ILE A 24 4.38 -17.58 -7.03
CA ILE A 24 5.33 -17.02 -7.99
C ILE A 24 6.68 -17.74 -7.87
N SER A 25 7.09 -18.38 -8.97
CA SER A 25 8.36 -19.11 -9.08
C SER A 25 9.08 -18.75 -10.38
N PHE A 26 10.28 -18.18 -10.28
CA PHE A 26 11.16 -17.89 -11.42
C PHE A 26 12.58 -17.58 -10.96
N ASN A 27 13.53 -17.64 -11.90
CA ASN A 27 14.93 -17.31 -11.68
C ASN A 27 15.35 -16.17 -12.60
N LEU A 28 16.15 -15.23 -12.09
CA LEU A 28 16.71 -14.13 -12.85
C LEU A 28 18.19 -14.34 -13.10
N SER A 29 18.58 -14.18 -14.36
CA SER A 29 19.96 -14.40 -14.82
C SER A 29 20.82 -13.15 -14.67
N ASP A 30 22.12 -13.34 -14.48
CA ASP A 30 23.09 -12.24 -14.48
C ASP A 30 23.10 -11.53 -15.84
N GLY A 31 23.40 -10.23 -15.84
CA GLY A 31 23.44 -9.38 -17.02
C GLY A 31 22.10 -9.13 -17.69
N SER A 32 20.99 -9.72 -17.21
CA SER A 32 19.70 -9.66 -17.91
C SER A 32 18.86 -8.45 -17.51
N LEU A 33 18.19 -7.86 -18.51
CA LEU A 33 17.07 -6.94 -18.34
C LEU A 33 15.76 -7.72 -18.44
N THR A 34 15.08 -7.83 -17.30
CA THR A 34 13.75 -8.45 -17.21
C THR A 34 12.67 -7.37 -17.08
N LEU A 35 11.66 -7.41 -17.94
CA LEU A 35 10.48 -6.56 -17.81
C LEU A 35 9.40 -7.27 -17.00
N LEU A 36 8.74 -6.50 -16.14
CA LEU A 36 7.63 -6.94 -15.33
C LEU A 36 6.38 -6.16 -15.74
N ILE A 37 5.43 -6.82 -16.41
CA ILE A 37 4.28 -6.16 -17.00
C ILE A 37 2.97 -6.74 -16.47
N GLY A 38 1.87 -6.00 -16.64
CA GLY A 38 0.55 -6.37 -16.11
C GLY A 38 -0.26 -5.12 -15.74
N HIS A 39 -1.57 -5.24 -15.56
CA HIS A 39 -2.42 -4.10 -15.18
C HIS A 39 -2.04 -3.47 -13.82
N THR A 40 -2.55 -2.27 -13.53
CA THR A 40 -2.39 -1.65 -12.21
C THR A 40 -3.04 -2.53 -11.13
N GLY A 41 -2.28 -2.86 -10.06
CA GLY A 41 -2.75 -3.76 -9.01
C GLY A 41 -2.58 -5.25 -9.30
N SER A 42 -1.86 -5.64 -10.37
CA SER A 42 -1.54 -7.05 -10.63
C SER A 42 -0.47 -7.65 -9.70
N GLY A 43 0.20 -6.83 -8.90
CA GLY A 43 1.23 -7.26 -7.94
C GLY A 43 2.68 -6.86 -8.29
N LYS A 44 2.91 -6.11 -9.38
CA LYS A 44 4.26 -5.71 -9.84
C LYS A 44 5.12 -5.06 -8.74
N SER A 45 4.63 -3.97 -8.17
CA SER A 45 5.33 -3.24 -7.10
C SER A 45 5.54 -4.11 -5.86
N THR A 46 4.58 -4.97 -5.54
CA THR A 46 4.69 -5.95 -4.44
C THR A 46 5.82 -6.94 -4.70
N LEU A 47 5.92 -7.48 -5.92
CA LEU A 47 6.98 -8.41 -6.29
C LEU A 47 8.36 -7.73 -6.22
N LEU A 48 8.50 -6.50 -6.73
CA LEU A 48 9.75 -5.74 -6.60
C LEU A 48 10.15 -5.51 -5.13
N GLN A 49 9.18 -5.16 -4.26
CA GLN A 49 9.44 -4.98 -2.83
C GLN A 49 9.85 -6.27 -2.12
N VAL A 50 9.26 -7.39 -2.53
CA VAL A 50 9.60 -8.73 -2.01
C VAL A 50 11.03 -9.10 -2.40
N MET A 51 11.38 -8.92 -3.67
CA MET A 51 12.75 -9.13 -4.17
C MET A 51 13.77 -8.20 -3.50
N ALA A 52 13.40 -6.94 -3.24
CA ALA A 52 14.25 -5.95 -2.58
C ALA A 52 14.46 -6.20 -1.07
N GLY A 53 13.82 -7.19 -0.47
CA GLY A 53 13.85 -7.43 0.97
C GLY A 53 13.08 -6.39 1.80
N ILE A 54 12.15 -5.66 1.18
CA ILE A 54 11.29 -4.70 1.89
C ILE A 54 10.11 -5.42 2.54
N LEU A 55 9.48 -6.31 1.77
CA LEU A 55 8.33 -7.10 2.18
C LEU A 55 8.73 -8.57 2.33
N GLU A 56 8.47 -9.16 3.50
CA GLU A 56 8.72 -10.59 3.73
C GLU A 56 7.60 -11.40 3.06
N PRO A 57 7.90 -12.43 2.26
CA PRO A 57 6.88 -13.31 1.74
C PRO A 57 6.16 -14.05 2.87
N THR A 58 4.87 -14.29 2.71
CA THR A 58 4.07 -15.07 3.68
C THR A 58 4.44 -16.55 3.60
N LEU A 59 4.65 -17.04 2.38
CA LEU A 59 5.15 -18.39 2.08
C LEU A 59 6.13 -18.31 0.89
N GLY A 60 6.96 -19.34 0.76
CA GLY A 60 8.00 -19.43 -0.25
C GLY A 60 9.34 -18.85 0.19
N THR A 61 10.34 -19.00 -0.67
CA THR A 61 11.72 -18.61 -0.38
C THR A 61 12.34 -17.82 -1.52
N ILE A 62 13.14 -16.83 -1.15
CA ILE A 62 13.93 -16.02 -2.09
C ILE A 62 15.38 -16.26 -1.76
N THR A 63 16.18 -16.59 -2.76
CA THR A 63 17.63 -16.72 -2.64
C THR A 63 18.33 -15.75 -3.57
N LEU A 64 19.45 -15.20 -3.11
CA LEU A 64 20.42 -14.46 -3.92
C LEU A 64 21.74 -15.22 -3.80
N ASP A 65 22.30 -15.66 -4.93
CA ASP A 65 23.47 -16.54 -4.96
C ASP A 65 23.30 -17.79 -4.09
N GLU A 66 22.16 -18.46 -4.25
CA GLU A 66 21.78 -19.70 -3.53
C GLU A 66 21.64 -19.55 -2.01
N GLN A 67 21.87 -18.35 -1.47
CA GLN A 67 21.70 -18.05 -0.05
C GLN A 67 20.36 -17.37 0.20
N PRO A 68 19.64 -17.72 1.29
CA PRO A 68 18.35 -17.15 1.59
C PRO A 68 18.45 -15.65 1.87
N LEU A 69 17.55 -14.88 1.25
CA LEU A 69 17.42 -13.44 1.47
C LEU A 69 16.92 -13.14 2.89
N TRP A 70 16.04 -13.99 3.43
CA TRP A 70 15.41 -13.83 4.73
C TRP A 70 15.88 -14.91 5.71
N HIS A 71 16.24 -14.51 6.92
CA HIS A 71 16.55 -15.40 8.05
C HIS A 71 15.93 -14.85 9.34
N LYS A 72 15.09 -15.64 10.01
CA LYS A 72 14.42 -15.25 11.28
C LYS A 72 13.73 -13.87 11.20
N ARG A 73 12.99 -13.59 10.10
CA ARG A 73 12.32 -12.30 9.81
C ARG A 73 13.23 -11.09 9.67
N LYS A 74 14.50 -11.32 9.36
CA LYS A 74 15.48 -10.29 9.05
C LYS A 74 16.13 -10.59 7.72
N VAL A 75 16.33 -9.55 6.93
CA VAL A 75 17.01 -9.69 5.63
C VAL A 75 18.51 -9.81 5.84
N ASN A 76 19.18 -10.64 5.05
CA ASN A 76 20.63 -10.67 4.99
C ASN A 76 21.18 -9.30 4.56
N GLN A 77 21.97 -8.66 5.44
CA GLN A 77 22.47 -7.32 5.21
C GLN A 77 23.44 -7.26 4.01
N ALA A 78 24.24 -8.30 3.79
CA ALA A 78 25.14 -8.35 2.64
C ALA A 78 24.35 -8.35 1.32
N HIS A 79 23.22 -9.06 1.28
CA HIS A 79 22.33 -9.07 0.11
C HIS A 79 21.62 -7.72 -0.08
N LEU A 80 21.12 -7.10 1.00
CA LEU A 80 20.48 -5.77 0.92
C LEU A 80 21.36 -4.72 0.25
N LEU A 81 22.68 -4.72 0.54
CA LEU A 81 23.63 -3.78 -0.05
C LEU A 81 23.79 -3.98 -1.57
N ARG A 82 23.49 -5.18 -2.08
CA ARG A 82 23.62 -5.57 -3.49
C ARG A 82 22.34 -5.33 -4.30
N LEU A 83 21.23 -4.96 -3.64
CA LEU A 83 19.96 -4.68 -4.29
C LEU A 83 19.71 -3.16 -4.29
N GLY A 84 19.22 -2.59 -5.38
CA GLY A 84 18.73 -1.22 -5.48
C GLY A 84 17.24 -1.24 -5.83
N LEU A 85 16.42 -0.42 -5.17
CA LEU A 85 14.99 -0.30 -5.48
C LEU A 85 14.64 1.16 -5.73
N ILE A 86 14.04 1.43 -6.89
CA ILE A 86 13.50 2.73 -7.27
C ILE A 86 11.98 2.59 -7.29
N PHE A 87 11.31 3.35 -6.41
CA PHE A 87 9.85 3.39 -6.35
C PHE A 87 9.29 4.31 -7.44
N GLN A 88 7.99 4.12 -7.73
CA GLN A 88 7.23 5.06 -8.54
C GLN A 88 7.31 6.47 -7.94
N PHE A 89 7.45 7.49 -8.79
CA PHE A 89 7.67 8.89 -8.39
C PHE A 89 8.91 9.05 -7.50
N PRO A 90 10.11 8.68 -7.99
CA PRO A 90 11.31 8.61 -7.16
C PRO A 90 11.72 9.95 -6.56
N GLU A 91 11.31 11.09 -7.13
CA GLU A 91 11.50 12.43 -6.57
C GLU A 91 10.91 12.59 -5.15
N GLN A 92 9.85 11.85 -4.82
CA GLN A 92 9.20 11.92 -3.50
C GLN A 92 10.10 11.37 -2.37
N GLN A 93 11.15 10.62 -2.71
CA GLN A 93 12.06 10.04 -1.71
C GLN A 93 13.07 11.04 -1.13
N LEU A 94 13.17 12.24 -1.69
CA LEU A 94 14.11 13.27 -1.27
C LEU A 94 13.59 13.95 0.00
N PHE A 95 14.45 14.11 0.99
CA PHE A 95 14.12 14.68 2.30
C PHE A 95 15.24 15.49 2.96
N ALA A 96 16.47 15.38 2.48
CA ALA A 96 17.64 15.98 3.09
C ALA A 96 17.72 17.48 2.76
N ARG A 97 18.53 18.22 3.53
CA ARG A 97 18.65 19.68 3.37
C ARG A 97 19.47 20.07 2.15
N SER A 98 20.34 19.19 1.68
CA SER A 98 21.16 19.42 0.49
C SER A 98 21.32 18.15 -0.34
N VAL A 99 21.63 18.34 -1.62
CA VAL A 99 21.97 17.25 -2.55
C VAL A 99 23.09 16.36 -2.00
N ARG A 100 24.13 16.96 -1.42
CA ARG A 100 25.22 16.21 -0.76
C ARG A 100 24.72 15.29 0.35
N GLN A 101 23.77 15.75 1.15
CA GLN A 101 23.20 14.97 2.24
C GLN A 101 22.33 13.81 1.74
N GLU A 102 21.68 13.95 0.58
CA GLU A 102 20.96 12.84 -0.06
C GLU A 102 21.88 11.69 -0.45
N PHE A 103 23.02 12.00 -1.07
CA PHE A 103 24.04 11.01 -1.38
C PHE A 103 24.64 10.41 -0.11
N ALA A 104 24.97 11.26 0.88
CA ALA A 104 25.51 10.79 2.15
C ALA A 104 24.57 9.81 2.86
N TYR A 105 23.26 10.06 2.83
CA TYR A 105 22.27 9.17 3.41
C TYR A 105 22.26 7.80 2.72
N SER A 106 22.20 7.78 1.38
CA SER A 106 22.12 6.55 0.59
C SER A 106 23.40 5.71 0.66
N LEU A 107 24.57 6.37 0.75
CA LEU A 107 25.89 5.71 0.79
C LEU A 107 26.31 5.30 2.21
N ARG A 108 25.67 5.84 3.25
CA ARG A 108 25.99 5.55 4.66
C ARG A 108 26.08 4.05 4.98
N PRO A 109 25.18 3.17 4.51
CA PRO A 109 25.22 1.75 4.87
C PRO A 109 26.45 1.01 4.33
N TYR A 110 27.06 1.52 3.26
CA TYR A 110 28.18 0.91 2.55
C TYR A 110 29.53 1.19 3.23
N ARG A 111 29.59 2.10 4.22
CA ARG A 111 30.80 2.42 5.00
C ARG A 111 32.03 2.74 4.14
N LEU A 112 31.81 3.42 3.01
CA LEU A 112 32.85 3.76 2.04
C LEU A 112 33.77 4.87 2.59
N GLY A 113 35.06 4.79 2.22
CA GLY A 113 36.03 5.87 2.40
C GLY A 113 35.62 7.15 1.64
N ALA A 114 36.23 8.29 1.99
CA ALA A 114 35.87 9.59 1.42
C ALA A 114 36.06 9.63 -0.11
N ASP A 115 37.21 9.17 -0.60
CA ASP A 115 37.54 9.20 -2.03
C ASP A 115 36.64 8.30 -2.87
N GLU A 116 36.36 7.09 -2.37
CA GLU A 116 35.43 6.14 -2.97
C GLU A 116 34.03 6.75 -3.08
N ARG A 117 33.56 7.38 -1.99
CA ARG A 117 32.25 8.02 -1.93
C ARG A 117 32.14 9.15 -2.95
N GLU A 118 33.15 10.03 -3.01
CA GLU A 118 33.18 11.14 -3.96
C GLU A 118 33.26 10.63 -5.41
N ARG A 119 34.03 9.56 -5.67
CA ARG A 119 34.09 8.94 -7.00
C ARG A 119 32.72 8.42 -7.44
N ARG A 120 31.99 7.72 -6.56
CA ARG A 120 30.65 7.19 -6.88
C ARG A 120 29.62 8.30 -7.08
N ILE A 121 29.68 9.36 -6.27
CA ILE A 121 28.80 10.53 -6.42
C ILE A 121 29.05 11.18 -7.78
N ARG A 122 30.31 11.46 -8.12
CA ARG A 122 30.68 12.08 -9.41
C ARG A 122 30.25 11.23 -10.60
N ALA A 123 30.44 9.91 -10.54
CA ALA A 123 29.99 9.00 -11.60
C ALA A 123 28.47 9.06 -11.78
N ALA A 124 27.70 8.93 -10.70
CA ALA A 124 26.24 8.99 -10.76
C ALA A 124 25.70 10.35 -11.24
N CYS A 125 26.36 11.45 -10.88
CA CYS A 125 26.03 12.77 -11.38
C CYS A 125 26.40 12.95 -12.85
N ALA A 126 27.55 12.43 -13.31
CA ALA A 126 27.93 12.52 -14.72
C ALA A 126 26.93 11.80 -15.63
N ASP A 127 26.40 10.67 -15.17
CA ASP A 127 25.44 9.87 -15.94
C ASP A 127 24.04 10.51 -16.04
N LEU A 128 23.56 11.19 -14.99
CA LEU A 128 22.18 11.67 -14.90
C LEU A 128 22.03 13.20 -14.82
N ASP A 129 23.13 13.92 -14.66
CA ASP A 129 23.21 15.38 -14.77
C ASP A 129 24.49 15.77 -15.53
N PRO A 130 24.62 15.38 -16.81
CA PRO A 130 25.84 15.58 -17.59
C PRO A 130 26.20 17.06 -17.79
N ARG A 131 25.24 17.98 -17.56
CA ARG A 131 25.43 19.43 -17.65
C ARG A 131 25.86 20.06 -16.32
N GLY A 132 25.91 19.29 -15.23
CA GLY A 132 26.32 19.77 -13.90
C GLY A 132 25.41 20.86 -13.32
N VAL A 133 24.10 20.81 -13.62
CA VAL A 133 23.14 21.84 -13.21
C VAL A 133 22.82 21.73 -11.71
N ILE A 134 22.96 20.52 -11.14
CA ILE A 134 22.60 20.22 -9.76
C ILE A 134 23.81 20.40 -8.84
N ALA A 135 23.90 21.59 -8.24
CA ALA A 135 24.93 21.89 -7.24
C ALA A 135 24.74 21.08 -5.93
N MET A 136 25.85 20.61 -5.34
CA MET A 136 25.85 19.74 -4.15
C MET A 136 25.26 20.38 -2.88
N ASP A 137 25.38 21.70 -2.75
CA ASP A 137 24.91 22.44 -1.57
C ASP A 137 23.49 22.99 -1.76
N ARG A 138 22.91 22.82 -2.96
CA ARG A 138 21.54 23.22 -3.26
C ARG A 138 20.55 22.33 -2.51
N SER A 139 19.42 22.91 -2.11
CA SER A 139 18.31 22.14 -1.54
C SER A 139 17.62 21.31 -2.63
N PRO A 140 17.38 20.00 -2.41
CA PRO A 140 16.63 19.17 -3.35
C PRO A 140 15.24 19.74 -3.67
N PHE A 141 14.60 20.42 -2.72
CA PHE A 141 13.28 21.03 -2.88
C PHE A 141 13.27 22.29 -3.75
N SER A 142 14.45 22.87 -4.05
CA SER A 142 14.57 24.02 -4.96
C SER A 142 14.80 23.61 -6.42
N LEU A 143 14.91 22.32 -6.68
CA LEU A 143 15.07 21.75 -8.02
C LEU A 143 13.71 21.61 -8.71
N SER A 144 13.68 21.69 -10.04
CA SER A 144 12.52 21.32 -10.84
C SER A 144 12.17 19.84 -10.67
N GLY A 145 10.92 19.44 -10.96
CA GLY A 145 10.49 18.05 -10.81
C GLY A 145 11.35 17.04 -11.61
N GLY A 146 11.78 17.43 -12.82
CA GLY A 146 12.70 16.62 -13.62
C GLY A 146 14.09 16.48 -13.01
N GLU A 147 14.65 17.58 -12.48
CA GLU A 147 15.92 17.56 -11.75
C GLU A 147 15.85 16.71 -10.47
N GLN A 148 14.76 16.82 -9.71
CA GLN A 148 14.52 15.99 -8.52
C GLN A 148 14.50 14.50 -8.88
N ARG A 149 13.83 14.14 -9.99
CA ARG A 149 13.77 12.76 -10.47
C ARG A 149 15.16 12.24 -10.86
N ARG A 150 15.94 13.02 -11.60
CA ARG A 150 17.33 12.66 -11.96
C ARG A 150 18.21 12.51 -10.72
N LEU A 151 18.11 13.42 -9.76
CA LEU A 151 18.81 13.31 -8.48
C LEU A 151 18.43 12.03 -7.72
N ALA A 152 17.15 11.72 -7.64
CA ALA A 152 16.66 10.53 -6.96
C ALA A 152 17.22 9.23 -7.57
N LEU A 153 17.24 9.13 -8.91
CA LEU A 153 17.90 8.04 -9.63
C LEU A 153 19.41 8.00 -9.34
N ALA A 154 20.09 9.15 -9.41
CA ALA A 154 21.52 9.25 -9.17
C ALA A 154 21.91 8.80 -7.76
N THR A 155 21.12 9.15 -6.74
CA THR A 155 21.40 8.71 -5.35
C THR A 155 21.32 7.19 -5.20
N THR A 156 20.46 6.53 -5.99
CA THR A 156 20.38 5.07 -6.04
C THR A 156 21.56 4.48 -6.81
N PHE A 157 21.91 5.04 -7.96
CA PHE A 157 23.02 4.54 -8.78
C PHE A 157 24.38 4.72 -8.12
N ALA A 158 24.56 5.78 -7.33
CA ALA A 158 25.77 5.98 -6.54
C ALA A 158 26.05 4.81 -5.57
N THR A 159 25.02 4.07 -5.15
CA THR A 159 25.21 2.89 -4.30
C THR A 159 25.86 1.71 -5.02
N ALA A 160 25.89 1.74 -6.36
CA ALA A 160 26.39 0.68 -7.25
C ALA A 160 25.83 -0.70 -6.86
N PRO A 161 24.50 -0.88 -6.85
CA PRO A 161 23.90 -2.18 -6.54
C PRO A 161 24.20 -3.16 -7.68
N ASP A 162 24.20 -4.46 -7.41
CA ASP A 162 24.30 -5.50 -8.45
C ASP A 162 22.95 -5.63 -9.18
N TRP A 163 21.85 -5.70 -8.42
CA TRP A 163 20.50 -5.78 -8.96
C TRP A 163 19.77 -4.46 -8.84
N LEU A 164 19.17 -4.00 -9.94
CA LEU A 164 18.39 -2.78 -9.98
C LEU A 164 16.92 -3.09 -10.25
N LEU A 165 16.08 -2.83 -9.27
CA LEU A 165 14.64 -3.05 -9.29
C LEU A 165 13.96 -1.69 -9.44
N MET A 166 13.16 -1.49 -10.48
CA MET A 166 12.59 -0.18 -10.79
C MET A 166 11.11 -0.27 -11.10
N ASP A 167 10.34 0.64 -10.53
CA ASP A 167 8.90 0.78 -10.77
C ASP A 167 8.63 2.10 -11.50
N GLU A 168 8.28 2.01 -12.78
CA GLU A 168 8.06 3.11 -13.72
C GLU A 168 9.18 4.19 -13.73
N PRO A 169 10.44 3.81 -14.01
CA PRO A 169 11.56 4.74 -13.89
C PRO A 169 11.60 5.85 -14.95
N THR A 170 10.93 5.67 -16.09
CA THR A 170 10.92 6.63 -17.22
C THR A 170 9.79 7.65 -17.14
N ALA A 171 8.79 7.42 -16.29
CA ALA A 171 7.62 8.28 -16.19
C ALA A 171 8.05 9.73 -15.91
N GLY A 172 7.71 10.65 -16.82
CA GLY A 172 8.03 12.08 -16.75
C GLY A 172 9.54 12.41 -16.73
N LEU A 173 10.41 11.53 -17.23
CA LEU A 173 11.76 11.89 -17.63
C LEU A 173 11.75 12.50 -19.04
N GLU A 174 12.68 13.41 -19.28
CA GLU A 174 12.96 13.90 -20.63
C GLU A 174 13.67 12.81 -21.46
N ALA A 175 13.45 12.81 -22.78
CA ALA A 175 14.01 11.80 -23.68
C ALA A 175 15.54 11.63 -23.57
N ALA A 176 16.27 12.72 -23.28
CA ALA A 176 17.71 12.64 -23.05
C ALA A 176 18.07 11.84 -21.79
N ALA A 177 17.35 12.06 -20.69
CA ALA A 177 17.56 11.32 -19.44
C ALA A 177 17.15 9.85 -19.56
N VAL A 178 16.10 9.55 -20.35
CA VAL A 178 15.72 8.17 -20.68
C VAL A 178 16.87 7.47 -21.41
N ARG A 179 17.48 8.10 -22.43
CA ARG A 179 18.61 7.49 -23.15
C ARG A 179 19.79 7.17 -22.23
N GLU A 180 20.13 8.07 -21.31
CA GLU A 180 21.19 7.81 -20.33
C GLU A 180 20.84 6.66 -19.38
N LEU A 181 19.59 6.61 -18.89
CA LEU A 181 19.11 5.48 -18.09
C LEU A 181 19.28 4.15 -18.84
N LEU A 182 18.88 4.08 -20.11
CA LEU A 182 19.00 2.87 -20.93
C LEU A 182 20.47 2.49 -21.17
N ARG A 183 21.36 3.47 -21.35
CA ARG A 183 22.81 3.24 -21.44
C ARG A 183 23.37 2.62 -20.16
N ILE A 184 22.99 3.15 -18.99
CA ILE A 184 23.40 2.62 -17.69
C ILE A 184 22.90 1.19 -17.50
N ILE A 185 21.66 0.89 -17.88
CA ILE A 185 21.08 -0.45 -17.79
C ILE A 185 21.86 -1.44 -18.67
N ARG A 186 22.15 -1.06 -19.93
CA ARG A 186 22.90 -1.91 -20.87
C ARG A 186 24.36 -2.15 -20.49
N ALA A 187 24.99 -1.21 -19.81
CA ALA A 187 26.39 -1.32 -19.42
C ALA A 187 26.64 -2.26 -18.21
N ARG A 188 25.61 -2.95 -17.70
CA ARG A 188 25.72 -3.78 -16.51
C ARG A 188 26.20 -5.18 -16.87
N GLU A 189 27.37 -5.54 -16.37
CA GLU A 189 27.95 -6.88 -16.56
C GLU A 189 27.67 -7.83 -15.37
N ARG A 190 27.35 -7.28 -14.19
CA ARG A 190 27.12 -8.02 -12.95
C ARG A 190 25.79 -7.64 -12.32
N GLY A 191 25.09 -8.66 -11.82
CA GLY A 191 23.67 -8.57 -11.44
C GLY A 191 22.79 -8.29 -12.65
N GLY A 192 21.56 -7.83 -12.43
CA GLY A 192 20.62 -7.58 -13.52
C GLY A 192 19.66 -6.45 -13.21
N CYS A 193 18.71 -6.23 -14.10
CA CYS A 193 17.70 -5.19 -13.97
C CYS A 193 16.30 -5.77 -14.09
N VAL A 194 15.40 -5.39 -13.18
CA VAL A 194 13.98 -5.69 -13.29
C VAL A 194 13.19 -4.40 -13.32
N ILE A 195 12.46 -4.18 -14.40
CA ILE A 195 11.69 -2.94 -14.62
C ILE A 195 10.22 -3.28 -14.72
N ALA A 196 9.45 -2.82 -13.73
CA ALA A 196 8.01 -2.74 -13.87
C ALA A 196 7.67 -1.50 -14.70
N THR A 197 7.09 -1.70 -15.88
CA THR A 197 6.70 -0.58 -16.73
C THR A 197 5.51 -0.88 -17.63
N HIS A 198 4.78 0.17 -17.99
CA HIS A 198 3.78 0.18 -19.05
C HIS A 198 4.33 0.71 -20.39
N ASP A 199 5.56 1.23 -20.42
CA ASP A 199 6.21 1.74 -21.63
C ASP A 199 6.93 0.61 -22.39
N LEU A 200 6.14 -0.18 -23.12
CA LEU A 200 6.68 -1.34 -23.83
C LEU A 200 7.59 -0.94 -25.00
N ASP A 201 7.26 0.14 -25.70
CA ASP A 201 7.99 0.59 -26.89
C ASP A 201 9.44 0.98 -26.56
N THR A 202 9.68 1.62 -25.40
CA THR A 202 11.04 1.98 -24.96
C THR A 202 11.87 0.77 -24.56
N PHE A 203 11.25 -0.23 -23.91
CA PHE A 203 11.99 -1.28 -23.20
C PHE A 203 12.02 -2.64 -23.88
N PHE A 204 11.00 -3.00 -24.68
CA PHE A 204 10.97 -4.28 -25.42
C PHE A 204 12.23 -4.52 -26.26
N PRO A 205 12.79 -3.53 -26.98
CA PRO A 205 13.99 -3.72 -27.80
C PRO A 205 15.26 -4.03 -27.00
N LEU A 206 15.22 -3.82 -25.68
CA LEU A 206 16.35 -3.98 -24.78
C LEU A 206 16.22 -5.20 -23.88
N ALA A 207 15.00 -5.74 -23.76
CA ALA A 207 14.67 -6.73 -22.76
C ALA A 207 15.10 -8.13 -23.20
N ASP A 208 15.76 -8.84 -22.30
CA ASP A 208 16.11 -10.25 -22.51
C ASP A 208 14.94 -11.17 -22.13
N ARG A 209 14.07 -10.71 -21.24
CA ARG A 209 12.96 -11.50 -20.68
C ARG A 209 11.78 -10.62 -20.28
N VAL A 210 10.58 -11.17 -20.36
CA VAL A 210 9.33 -10.53 -19.96
C VAL A 210 8.53 -11.46 -19.06
N LEU A 211 8.11 -10.93 -17.91
CA LEU A 211 7.24 -11.57 -16.95
C LEU A 211 5.89 -10.84 -16.94
N VAL A 212 4.80 -11.55 -17.20
CA VAL A 212 3.45 -10.97 -17.16
C VAL A 212 2.76 -11.41 -15.87
N LEU A 213 2.37 -10.44 -15.06
CA LEU A 213 1.55 -10.64 -13.87
C LEU A 213 0.09 -10.28 -14.14
N ASP A 214 -0.81 -11.18 -13.79
CA ASP A 214 -2.25 -10.94 -13.74
C ASP A 214 -2.81 -11.40 -12.39
N ARG A 215 -3.50 -10.49 -11.68
CA ARG A 215 -4.14 -10.75 -10.37
C ARG A 215 -3.27 -11.53 -9.37
N GLY A 216 -1.98 -11.19 -9.31
CA GLY A 216 -1.00 -11.76 -8.39
C GLY A 216 -0.35 -13.07 -8.87
N ALA A 217 -0.70 -13.60 -10.04
CA ALA A 217 -0.12 -14.81 -10.60
C ALA A 217 0.75 -14.50 -11.83
N LEU A 218 1.80 -15.31 -12.05
CA LEU A 218 2.62 -15.25 -13.24
C LEU A 218 1.91 -15.99 -14.37
N VAL A 219 1.49 -15.27 -15.41
CA VAL A 219 0.74 -15.84 -16.55
C VAL A 219 1.59 -16.03 -17.80
N PHE A 220 2.77 -15.40 -17.86
CA PHE A 220 3.74 -15.60 -18.93
C PHE A 220 5.15 -15.31 -18.43
N ASP A 221 6.09 -16.08 -18.98
CA ASP A 221 7.51 -16.01 -18.71
C ASP A 221 8.27 -16.45 -19.97
N GLY A 222 8.93 -15.51 -20.64
CA GLY A 222 9.58 -15.76 -21.91
C GLY A 222 10.27 -14.53 -22.48
N THR A 223 10.64 -14.56 -23.76
CA THR A 223 11.27 -13.41 -24.44
C THR A 223 10.22 -12.41 -24.96
N PRO A 224 10.61 -11.15 -25.26
CA PRO A 224 9.71 -10.21 -25.93
C PRO A 224 9.15 -10.74 -27.25
N GLU A 225 9.96 -11.46 -28.05
CA GLU A 225 9.54 -12.04 -29.32
C GLU A 225 8.47 -13.12 -29.15
N GLU A 226 8.63 -14.00 -28.15
CA GLU A 226 7.63 -15.01 -27.80
C GLU A 226 6.31 -14.38 -27.37
N LEU A 227 6.39 -13.31 -26.58
CA LEU A 227 5.21 -12.58 -26.12
C LEU A 227 4.48 -11.88 -27.28
N CYS A 228 5.21 -11.30 -28.23
CA CYS A 228 4.63 -10.67 -29.41
C CYS A 228 3.94 -11.65 -30.36
N ARG A 229 4.32 -12.93 -30.34
CA ARG A 229 3.59 -14.02 -31.03
C ARG A 229 2.32 -14.44 -30.30
N ALA A 230 2.12 -14.02 -29.05
CA ALA A 230 0.96 -14.33 -28.21
C ALA A 230 0.28 -13.05 -27.66
N PRO A 231 -0.20 -12.14 -28.52
CA PRO A 231 -0.77 -10.85 -28.11
C PRO A 231 -1.98 -10.99 -27.17
N GLU A 232 -2.70 -12.12 -27.25
CA GLU A 232 -3.82 -12.49 -26.38
C GLU A 232 -3.48 -12.36 -24.88
N VAL A 233 -2.22 -12.65 -24.52
CA VAL A 233 -1.73 -12.62 -23.14
C VAL A 233 -1.66 -11.20 -22.61
N LEU A 234 -1.17 -10.27 -23.43
CA LEU A 234 -1.11 -8.84 -23.10
C LEU A 234 -2.50 -8.27 -22.90
N THR A 235 -3.41 -8.53 -23.85
CA THR A 235 -4.79 -8.06 -23.79
C THR A 235 -5.53 -8.60 -22.56
N ARG A 236 -5.37 -9.89 -22.24
CA ARG A 236 -5.99 -10.49 -21.05
C ARG A 236 -5.44 -9.92 -19.74
N ALA A 237 -4.14 -9.64 -19.70
CA ALA A 237 -3.49 -9.01 -18.53
C ALA A 237 -3.80 -7.51 -18.42
N GLY A 238 -4.62 -6.94 -19.31
CA GLY A 238 -4.98 -5.52 -19.32
C GLY A 238 -3.82 -4.60 -19.67
N VAL A 239 -2.85 -5.11 -20.46
CA VAL A 239 -1.71 -4.35 -20.95
C VAL A 239 -1.94 -4.03 -22.44
N GLY A 240 -1.67 -2.79 -22.83
CA GLY A 240 -1.70 -2.40 -24.25
C GLY A 240 -0.66 -3.16 -25.06
N LEU A 241 -0.87 -3.23 -26.38
CA LEU A 241 0.11 -3.83 -27.28
C LEU A 241 1.19 -2.80 -27.61
N PRO A 242 2.45 -3.21 -27.87
CA PRO A 242 3.45 -2.30 -28.41
C PRO A 242 3.00 -1.74 -29.76
N SER A 243 3.37 -0.49 -30.04
CA SER A 243 2.93 0.24 -31.23
C SER A 243 3.26 -0.50 -32.53
N CYS A 244 4.42 -1.16 -32.59
CA CYS A 244 4.83 -1.94 -33.77
C CYS A 244 3.99 -3.21 -33.98
N VAL A 245 3.55 -3.85 -32.89
CA VAL A 245 2.69 -5.03 -32.95
C VAL A 245 1.28 -4.64 -33.40
N GLU A 246 0.74 -3.55 -32.85
CA GLU A 246 -0.54 -2.98 -33.32
C GLU A 246 -0.48 -2.66 -34.81
N ALA A 247 0.57 -1.99 -35.26
CA ALA A 247 0.77 -1.67 -36.67
C ALA A 247 0.87 -2.93 -37.55
N ALA A 248 1.58 -3.97 -37.11
CA ALA A 248 1.68 -5.23 -37.84
C ALA A 248 0.34 -5.95 -37.97
N ILE A 249 -0.47 -5.97 -36.89
CA ILE A 249 -1.82 -6.55 -36.89
C ILE A 249 -2.74 -5.78 -37.86
N GLU A 250 -2.70 -4.45 -37.84
CA GLU A 250 -3.49 -3.63 -38.76
C GLU A 250 -3.05 -3.81 -40.22
N LEU A 251 -1.74 -3.82 -40.50
CA LEU A 251 -1.21 -4.02 -41.85
C LEU A 251 -1.53 -5.40 -42.41
N ALA A 252 -1.56 -6.43 -41.57
CA ALA A 252 -1.98 -7.78 -41.98
C ALA A 252 -3.43 -7.80 -42.51
N ARG A 253 -4.33 -6.94 -42.00
CA ARG A 253 -5.71 -6.80 -42.52
C ARG A 253 -5.74 -6.28 -43.96
N TYR A 254 -4.71 -5.56 -44.38
CA TYR A 254 -4.53 -5.08 -45.75
C TYR A 254 -3.69 -6.05 -46.61
N GLY A 255 -3.40 -7.25 -46.12
CA GLY A 255 -2.61 -8.26 -46.82
C GLY A 255 -1.10 -8.03 -46.77
N ILE A 256 -0.63 -7.09 -45.95
CA ILE A 256 0.79 -6.77 -45.76
C ILE A 256 1.28 -7.54 -44.53
N ALA A 257 1.84 -8.74 -44.75
CA ALA A 257 2.33 -9.58 -43.68
C ALA A 257 3.71 -9.11 -43.20
N ILE A 258 3.81 -8.73 -41.92
CA ILE A 258 5.06 -8.36 -41.26
C ILE A 258 5.25 -9.29 -40.07
N ALA A 259 6.48 -9.77 -39.90
CA ALA A 259 6.80 -10.62 -38.77
C ALA A 259 6.69 -9.81 -37.45
N PRO A 260 5.99 -10.35 -36.42
CA PRO A 260 5.72 -9.64 -35.16
C PRO A 260 6.95 -9.51 -34.25
N ASP A 261 8.07 -10.12 -34.63
CA ASP A 261 9.36 -10.06 -33.95
C ASP A 261 10.15 -8.75 -34.22
N ARG A 262 9.64 -7.89 -35.10
CA ARG A 262 10.25 -6.58 -35.39
C ARG A 262 9.76 -5.52 -34.41
N LEU A 263 10.36 -5.53 -33.22
CA LEU A 263 9.93 -4.76 -32.05
C LEU A 263 10.24 -3.26 -32.11
N THR A 264 10.94 -2.77 -33.13
CA THR A 264 11.26 -1.33 -33.28
C THR A 264 10.82 -0.76 -34.63
N PRO A 265 10.51 0.55 -34.69
CA PRO A 265 10.24 1.24 -35.94
C PRO A 265 11.36 1.08 -36.97
N GLU A 266 12.63 1.07 -36.53
CA GLU A 266 13.80 0.95 -37.40
C GLU A 266 13.89 -0.43 -38.07
N LEU A 267 13.46 -1.49 -37.37
CA LEU A 267 13.42 -2.85 -37.91
C LEU A 267 12.14 -3.09 -38.75
N ALA A 268 11.02 -2.53 -38.31
CA ALA A 268 9.72 -2.69 -38.95
C ALA A 268 9.61 -1.90 -40.27
N ALA A 269 10.12 -0.67 -40.34
CA ALA A 269 9.95 0.20 -41.52
C ALA A 269 10.53 -0.40 -42.82
N PRO A 270 11.75 -0.98 -42.85
CA PRO A 270 12.25 -1.66 -44.04
C PRO A 270 11.41 -2.88 -44.45
N ALA A 271 10.85 -3.61 -43.47
CA ALA A 271 9.94 -4.73 -43.72
C ALA A 271 8.67 -4.26 -44.43
N ILE A 272 8.05 -3.21 -43.88
CA ILE A 272 6.84 -2.58 -44.41
C ILE A 272 7.10 -2.10 -45.84
N ALA A 273 8.21 -1.38 -46.06
CA ALA A 273 8.58 -0.88 -47.38
C ALA A 273 8.80 -2.01 -48.40
N LYS A 274 9.41 -3.13 -47.99
CA LYS A 274 9.59 -4.31 -48.84
C LYS A 274 8.25 -4.95 -49.20
N ALA A 275 7.40 -5.22 -48.20
CA ALA A 275 6.09 -5.83 -48.40
C ALA A 275 5.17 -4.97 -49.27
N LEU A 276 5.21 -3.64 -49.11
CA LEU A 276 4.47 -2.70 -49.97
C LEU A 276 4.93 -2.74 -51.43
N ARG A 277 6.23 -2.89 -51.70
CA ARG A 277 6.76 -3.01 -53.07
C ARG A 277 6.31 -4.33 -53.72
N GLU A 278 6.32 -5.41 -52.94
CA GLU A 278 5.86 -6.74 -53.39
C GLU A 278 4.36 -6.72 -53.67
N CYS A 279 3.53 -6.14 -52.79
CA CYS A 279 2.10 -5.95 -53.02
C CYS A 279 1.79 -4.98 -54.17
N GLY A 280 2.58 -3.92 -54.36
CA GLY A 280 2.41 -2.95 -55.44
C GLY A 280 2.65 -3.54 -56.84
N SER A 281 3.40 -4.64 -56.94
CA SER A 281 3.59 -5.38 -58.20
C SER A 281 2.42 -6.31 -58.56
N ALA A 282 1.51 -6.56 -57.62
CA ALA A 282 0.36 -7.44 -57.75
C ALA A 282 -0.95 -6.64 -57.60
N SER A 283 -1.25 -5.74 -58.53
CA SER A 283 -2.52 -5.01 -58.52
C SER A 283 -3.68 -5.89 -58.96
N SER A 284 -4.57 -6.25 -58.01
CA SER A 284 -6.03 -6.09 -58.10
C SER A 284 -6.73 -6.96 -57.04
N ARG A 285 -6.99 -6.42 -55.85
CA ARG A 285 -8.08 -6.94 -54.99
C ARG A 285 -8.83 -5.78 -54.32
N PRO A 286 -10.15 -5.91 -54.13
CA PRO A 286 -10.96 -4.84 -53.54
C PRO A 286 -10.65 -4.70 -52.06
N ALA A 287 -10.75 -3.46 -51.56
CA ALA A 287 -10.66 -3.15 -50.15
C ALA A 287 -11.72 -3.92 -49.33
N PRO A 288 -11.36 -4.56 -48.20
CA PRO A 288 -12.36 -5.09 -47.29
C PRO A 288 -13.12 -3.92 -46.66
N GLN A 289 -14.45 -4.04 -46.61
CA GLN A 289 -15.32 -3.10 -45.91
C GLN A 289 -14.89 -3.01 -44.44
N ALA A 290 -14.71 -1.78 -43.97
CA ALA A 290 -14.48 -1.47 -42.57
C ALA A 290 -15.60 -2.07 -41.71
N ALA A 291 -15.28 -3.12 -40.96
CA ALA A 291 -16.14 -3.57 -39.89
C ALA A 291 -16.17 -2.46 -38.84
N ALA A 292 -17.38 -1.97 -38.56
CA ALA A 292 -17.64 -0.98 -37.52
C ALA A 292 -16.98 -1.40 -36.20
N PRO A 293 -16.46 -0.47 -35.40
CA PRO A 293 -15.97 -0.78 -34.06
C PRO A 293 -17.11 -1.41 -33.26
N SER A 294 -16.99 -2.70 -32.96
CA SER A 294 -17.85 -3.38 -32.01
C SER A 294 -17.85 -2.60 -30.70
N PRO A 295 -19.03 -2.29 -30.13
CA PRO A 295 -19.12 -1.50 -28.91
C PRO A 295 -18.29 -2.17 -27.84
N GLN A 296 -17.38 -1.39 -27.24
CA GLN A 296 -16.62 -1.76 -26.06
C GLN A 296 -17.57 -2.43 -25.08
N ALA A 297 -17.42 -3.74 -24.94
CA ALA A 297 -18.02 -4.48 -23.84
C ALA A 297 -17.38 -3.91 -22.57
N THR A 298 -18.11 -2.98 -21.96
CA THR A 298 -17.97 -2.68 -20.53
C THR A 298 -18.25 -4.00 -19.83
N CYS A 299 -17.19 -4.79 -19.63
CA CYS A 299 -17.19 -5.85 -18.65
C CYS A 299 -17.29 -5.15 -17.30
N GLU A 300 -18.52 -4.89 -16.88
CA GLU A 300 -18.82 -4.72 -15.46
C GLU A 300 -18.23 -5.93 -14.76
N ALA A 301 -17.11 -5.70 -14.08
CA ALA A 301 -16.47 -6.67 -13.23
C ALA A 301 -17.52 -7.18 -12.24
N GLY A 302 -18.04 -8.37 -12.52
CA GLY A 302 -18.85 -9.13 -11.57
C GLY A 302 -18.05 -9.26 -10.30
N VAL A 303 -18.45 -8.48 -9.29
CA VAL A 303 -17.93 -8.58 -7.93
C VAL A 303 -18.22 -9.99 -7.49
N ALA A 304 -17.16 -10.81 -7.37
CA ALA A 304 -17.25 -12.16 -6.85
C ALA A 304 -18.07 -12.14 -5.54
N PRO A 305 -19.01 -13.09 -5.33
CA PRO A 305 -19.80 -13.13 -4.12
C PRO A 305 -18.85 -13.29 -2.93
N LYS A 306 -18.78 -12.25 -2.09
CA LYS A 306 -18.04 -12.32 -0.82
C LYS A 306 -18.58 -13.52 -0.02
N PRO A 307 -17.70 -14.30 0.62
CA PRO A 307 -18.09 -15.46 1.41
C PRO A 307 -19.12 -15.06 2.49
N PRO A 308 -19.94 -15.99 3.00
CA PRO A 308 -20.99 -15.69 3.98
C PRO A 308 -20.39 -15.05 5.23
N GLN A 309 -20.41 -13.73 5.28
CA GLN A 309 -20.01 -12.95 6.44
C GLN A 309 -21.08 -13.08 7.53
N ALA A 310 -20.64 -13.26 8.78
CA ALA A 310 -21.51 -13.42 9.93
C ALA A 310 -22.58 -12.31 10.01
N VAL A 311 -23.75 -12.64 10.54
CA VAL A 311 -24.94 -11.77 10.63
C VAL A 311 -24.60 -10.39 11.22
N MET A 312 -23.68 -10.33 12.18
CA MET A 312 -23.23 -9.09 12.84
C MET A 312 -22.43 -8.14 11.94
N LEU A 313 -21.71 -8.64 10.93
CA LEU A 313 -21.02 -7.79 9.95
C LEU A 313 -21.99 -7.09 8.98
N ARG A 314 -23.21 -7.62 8.82
CA ARG A 314 -24.24 -7.12 7.89
C ARG A 314 -25.19 -6.07 8.49
N LEU A 315 -25.09 -5.78 9.79
CA LEU A 315 -25.91 -4.78 10.50
C LEU A 315 -25.63 -3.35 9.98
N ASP A 316 -26.68 -2.53 9.89
CA ASP A 316 -26.55 -1.12 9.52
C ASP A 316 -25.66 -0.36 10.53
N PRO A 317 -24.73 0.50 10.07
CA PRO A 317 -23.84 1.27 10.93
C PRO A 317 -24.56 2.12 11.99
N ARG A 318 -25.78 2.60 11.71
CA ARG A 318 -26.59 3.38 12.66
C ARG A 318 -27.06 2.52 13.83
N ALA A 319 -27.51 1.29 13.55
CA ALA A 319 -27.93 0.35 14.57
C ALA A 319 -26.75 -0.04 15.48
N LYS A 320 -25.57 -0.28 14.89
CA LYS A 320 -24.35 -0.56 15.65
C LYS A 320 -23.95 0.61 16.56
N TRP A 321 -24.04 1.86 16.08
CA TRP A 321 -23.78 3.05 16.89
C TRP A 321 -24.76 3.18 18.06
N LEU A 322 -26.05 2.95 17.83
CA LEU A 322 -27.06 2.99 18.89
C LEU A 322 -26.82 1.89 19.94
N LEU A 323 -26.56 0.66 19.50
CA LEU A 323 -26.26 -0.46 20.40
C LEU A 323 -24.99 -0.22 21.21
N TYR A 324 -23.94 0.30 20.58
CA TYR A 324 -22.70 0.69 21.25
C TYR A 324 -22.96 1.78 22.29
N LEU A 325 -23.69 2.83 21.95
CA LEU A 325 -23.99 3.93 22.87
C LEU A 325 -24.81 3.44 24.07
N LEU A 326 -25.85 2.62 23.83
CA LEU A 326 -26.66 2.02 24.90
C LEU A 326 -25.82 1.12 25.82
N LEU A 327 -24.95 0.29 25.26
CA LEU A 327 -24.06 -0.57 26.04
C LEU A 327 -23.05 0.25 26.87
N VAL A 328 -22.42 1.27 26.28
CA VAL A 328 -21.46 2.12 26.99
C VAL A 328 -22.12 2.93 28.10
N ILE A 329 -23.29 3.53 27.84
CA ILE A 329 -24.03 4.27 28.88
C ILE A 329 -24.47 3.30 29.98
N GLY A 330 -25.00 2.14 29.60
CA GLY A 330 -25.46 1.11 30.55
C GLY A 330 -24.33 0.63 31.46
N THR A 331 -23.18 0.27 30.88
CA THR A 331 -21.97 -0.14 31.61
C THR A 331 -21.41 0.97 32.51
N MET A 332 -21.43 2.23 32.04
CA MET A 332 -20.91 3.38 32.79
C MET A 332 -21.69 3.64 34.09
N GLN A 333 -22.99 3.35 34.10
CA GLN A 333 -23.87 3.54 35.26
C GLN A 333 -23.79 2.41 36.29
N GLN A 334 -23.24 1.24 35.95
CA GLN A 334 -23.17 0.10 36.88
C GLN A 334 -22.13 0.31 37.98
N GLN A 335 -22.59 0.33 39.24
CA GLN A 335 -21.71 0.40 40.41
C GLN A 335 -21.43 -0.98 41.03
N GLU A 336 -22.22 -1.99 40.70
CA GLU A 336 -22.13 -3.34 41.26
C GLU A 336 -21.56 -4.37 40.28
N TRP A 337 -21.06 -5.49 40.83
CA TRP A 337 -20.55 -6.63 40.07
C TRP A 337 -21.63 -7.34 39.25
N SER A 338 -22.86 -7.38 39.76
CA SER A 338 -24.02 -7.98 39.09
C SER A 338 -24.26 -7.31 37.72
N GLY A 339 -24.29 -5.99 37.69
CA GLY A 339 -24.45 -5.18 36.48
C GLY A 339 -23.26 -5.26 35.53
N LEU A 340 -22.03 -5.33 36.05
CA LEU A 340 -20.83 -5.53 35.23
C LEU A 340 -20.79 -6.93 34.61
N ALA A 341 -21.20 -7.97 35.33
CA ALA A 341 -21.29 -9.33 34.81
C ALA A 341 -22.34 -9.44 33.69
N ALA A 342 -23.51 -8.80 33.85
CA ALA A 342 -24.52 -8.70 32.80
C ALA A 342 -23.97 -7.98 31.56
N SER A 343 -23.25 -6.88 31.75
CA SER A 343 -22.59 -6.14 30.67
C SER A 343 -21.51 -6.96 29.96
N MET A 344 -20.72 -7.74 30.71
CA MET A 344 -19.72 -8.66 30.18
C MET A 344 -20.36 -9.78 29.35
N LEU A 345 -21.51 -10.31 29.77
CA LEU A 345 -22.26 -11.32 29.04
C LEU A 345 -22.80 -10.78 27.71
N LEU A 346 -23.40 -9.57 27.72
CA LEU A 346 -23.86 -8.90 26.51
C LEU A 346 -22.72 -8.66 25.52
N LEU A 347 -21.57 -8.21 26.01
CA LEU A 347 -20.38 -8.02 25.20
C LEU A 347 -19.84 -9.35 24.67
N GLY A 348 -19.79 -10.40 25.50
CA GLY A 348 -19.37 -11.74 25.11
C GLY A 348 -20.22 -12.31 23.97
N LEU A 349 -21.55 -12.14 24.03
CA LEU A 349 -22.47 -12.49 22.95
C LEU A 349 -22.17 -11.72 21.66
N ALA A 350 -21.83 -10.43 21.77
CA ALA A 350 -21.44 -9.60 20.63
C ALA A 350 -20.12 -10.09 19.97
N PHE A 351 -19.18 -10.62 20.75
CA PHE A 351 -17.92 -11.18 20.25
C PHE A 351 -18.06 -12.60 19.68
N LEU A 352 -19.04 -13.39 20.13
CA LEU A 352 -19.25 -14.77 19.70
C LEU A 352 -19.52 -14.91 18.19
N GLY A 353 -20.07 -13.85 17.57
CA GLY A 353 -20.33 -13.79 16.12
C GLY A 353 -19.14 -13.41 15.24
N LEU A 354 -17.92 -13.28 15.80
CA LEU A 354 -16.73 -12.83 15.08
C LEU A 354 -15.80 -13.98 14.65
N PRO A 355 -15.03 -13.82 13.55
CA PRO A 355 -14.05 -14.82 13.13
C PRO A 355 -12.96 -15.01 14.20
N ARG A 356 -12.42 -16.23 14.31
CA ARG A 356 -11.37 -16.59 15.29
C ARG A 356 -10.13 -15.68 15.22
N SER A 357 -9.83 -15.10 14.06
CA SER A 357 -8.75 -14.12 13.88
C SER A 357 -9.01 -12.81 14.65
N ALA A 358 -10.25 -12.30 14.62
CA ALA A 358 -10.65 -11.10 15.36
C ALA A 358 -10.65 -11.32 16.87
N LEU A 359 -11.06 -12.52 17.32
CA LEU A 359 -10.97 -12.90 18.74
C LEU A 359 -9.51 -12.89 19.24
N ARG A 360 -8.56 -13.45 18.47
CA ARG A 360 -7.12 -13.36 18.82
C ARG A 360 -6.63 -11.92 18.85
N GLY A 361 -7.13 -11.06 17.96
CA GLY A 361 -6.85 -9.62 17.95
C GLY A 361 -7.30 -8.94 19.24
N SER A 362 -8.51 -9.25 19.72
CA SER A 362 -9.05 -8.68 20.96
C SER A 362 -8.16 -8.97 22.17
N MET A 363 -7.62 -10.19 22.28
CA MET A 363 -6.72 -10.57 23.36
C MET A 363 -5.40 -9.80 23.35
N LYS A 364 -4.87 -9.43 22.19
CA LYS A 364 -3.65 -8.59 22.11
C LYS A 364 -3.86 -7.19 22.68
N ILE A 365 -5.10 -6.67 22.64
CA ILE A 365 -5.45 -5.35 23.16
C ILE A 365 -5.85 -5.45 24.64
N ALA A 366 -6.60 -6.48 25.02
CA ALA A 366 -7.05 -6.69 26.38
C ALA A 366 -5.91 -7.04 27.34
N LEU A 367 -4.93 -7.85 26.91
CA LEU A 367 -3.85 -8.35 27.76
C LEU A 367 -3.02 -7.25 28.47
N PRO A 368 -2.48 -6.21 27.78
CA PRO A 368 -1.76 -5.15 28.47
C PRO A 368 -2.64 -4.39 29.48
N PHE A 369 -3.94 -4.23 29.18
CA PHE A 369 -4.88 -3.61 30.11
C PHE A 369 -5.18 -4.50 31.31
N LEU A 370 -5.30 -5.82 31.13
CA LEU A 370 -5.48 -6.77 32.23
C LEU A 370 -4.25 -6.82 33.15
N ILE A 371 -3.04 -6.74 32.58
CA ILE A 371 -1.80 -6.64 33.36
C ILE A 371 -1.79 -5.32 34.15
N PHE A 372 -2.09 -4.21 33.49
CA PHE A 372 -2.21 -2.91 34.16
C PHE A 372 -3.25 -2.95 35.28
N MET A 373 -4.41 -3.54 35.01
CA MET A 373 -5.49 -3.69 35.98
C MET A 373 -5.05 -4.51 37.20
N PHE A 374 -4.38 -5.63 36.99
CA PHE A 374 -3.84 -6.45 38.07
C PHE A 374 -2.84 -5.67 38.94
N ILE A 375 -1.90 -4.95 38.29
CA ILE A 375 -0.92 -4.11 39.00
C ILE A 375 -1.61 -2.98 39.76
N SER A 376 -2.60 -2.31 39.16
CA SER A 376 -3.34 -1.23 39.80
C SER A 376 -4.19 -1.68 40.98
N ILE A 377 -4.83 -2.86 40.90
CA ILE A 377 -5.56 -3.46 42.02
C ILE A 377 -4.60 -3.77 43.18
N LEU A 378 -3.44 -4.34 42.86
CA LEU A 378 -2.42 -4.67 43.84
C LEU A 378 -1.86 -3.41 44.51
N LEU A 379 -1.58 -2.36 43.72
CA LEU A 379 -1.06 -1.09 44.21
C LEU A 379 -2.09 -0.32 45.05
N ALA A 380 -3.35 -0.29 44.62
CA ALA A 380 -4.43 0.41 45.34
C ALA A 380 -4.83 -0.29 46.65
N GLY A 381 -4.61 -1.60 46.73
CA GLY A 381 -4.78 -2.37 47.96
C GLY A 381 -3.66 -2.14 48.98
N LEU A 382 -2.51 -1.58 48.60
CA LEU A 382 -1.43 -1.29 49.55
C LEU A 382 -1.77 -0.08 50.41
N ASP A 383 -1.77 -0.28 51.72
CA ASP A 383 -2.01 0.75 52.71
C ASP A 383 -0.69 1.24 53.29
N TRP A 384 -0.42 2.54 53.17
CA TRP A 384 0.78 3.16 53.74
C TRP A 384 0.40 3.91 55.02
N SER A 385 0.28 3.19 56.14
CA SER A 385 0.04 3.83 57.43
C SER A 385 1.36 4.19 58.11
N THR A 386 1.70 5.49 58.16
CA THR A 386 2.82 6.01 58.97
C THR A 386 2.37 6.28 60.41
N ALA A 387 2.01 5.22 61.13
CA ALA A 387 1.86 5.29 62.58
C ALA A 387 2.85 4.29 63.20
N GLU A 388 3.82 4.84 63.94
CA GLU A 388 4.75 4.14 64.84
C GLU A 388 5.76 3.16 64.20
N GLY A 389 6.81 3.72 63.57
CA GLY A 389 8.18 3.19 63.65
C GLY A 389 8.52 1.79 63.09
N GLN A 390 7.55 1.02 62.60
CA GLN A 390 7.77 -0.26 61.91
C GLN A 390 7.08 -0.20 60.56
N PHE A 391 7.74 -0.66 59.49
CA PHE A 391 7.18 -0.72 58.13
C PHE A 391 5.93 -1.62 58.13
N PRO A 392 4.69 -1.08 58.07
CA PRO A 392 3.50 -1.91 58.08
C PRO A 392 2.95 -1.95 56.65
N LEU A 393 3.36 -2.97 55.88
CA LEU A 393 2.71 -3.27 54.61
C LEU A 393 1.33 -3.88 54.89
N GLY A 394 0.31 -3.04 55.03
CA GLY A 394 -1.08 -3.47 55.13
C GLY A 394 -1.70 -3.67 53.73
N PHE A 395 -2.57 -4.66 53.58
CA PHE A 395 -3.38 -4.83 52.35
C PHE A 395 -4.85 -4.61 52.67
N SER A 396 -5.41 -3.50 52.18
CA SER A 396 -6.85 -3.21 52.23
C SER A 396 -7.54 -3.85 51.03
N ALA A 397 -8.21 -4.98 51.26
CA ALA A 397 -9.00 -5.66 50.23
C ALA A 397 -10.13 -4.77 49.68
N GLU A 398 -10.69 -3.88 50.50
CA GLU A 398 -11.80 -2.99 50.13
C GLU A 398 -11.39 -1.96 49.06
N ARG A 399 -10.20 -1.36 49.18
CA ARG A 399 -9.66 -0.42 48.17
C ARG A 399 -9.25 -1.11 46.88
N GLY A 400 -8.69 -2.32 46.99
CA GLY A 400 -8.44 -3.17 45.82
C GLY A 400 -9.74 -3.50 45.07
N TRP A 401 -10.83 -3.77 45.82
CA TRP A 401 -12.14 -4.13 45.27
C TRP A 401 -12.81 -2.98 44.50
N SER A 402 -12.79 -1.76 45.06
CA SER A 402 -13.35 -0.58 44.38
C SER A 402 -12.56 -0.20 43.13
N THR A 403 -11.24 -0.37 43.17
CA THR A 403 -10.36 -0.19 42.02
C THR A 403 -10.64 -1.24 40.94
N ALA A 404 -10.85 -2.50 41.33
CA ALA A 404 -11.20 -3.59 40.41
C ALA A 404 -12.52 -3.33 39.67
N LEU A 405 -13.55 -2.84 40.36
CA LEU A 405 -14.83 -2.46 39.77
C LEU A 405 -14.65 -1.36 38.71
N THR A 406 -13.91 -0.30 39.05
CA THR A 406 -13.68 0.84 38.15
C THR A 406 -12.91 0.42 36.91
N LEU A 407 -11.83 -0.35 37.07
CA LEU A 407 -11.00 -0.80 35.95
C LEU A 407 -11.70 -1.84 35.07
N THR A 408 -12.51 -2.74 35.65
CA THR A 408 -13.34 -3.68 34.89
C THR A 408 -14.37 -2.93 34.04
N ARG A 409 -14.98 -1.87 34.58
CA ARG A 409 -15.90 -1.00 33.83
C ARG A 409 -15.22 -0.35 32.62
N LEU A 410 -14.03 0.23 32.83
CA LEU A 410 -13.24 0.82 31.74
C LEU A 410 -12.82 -0.22 30.69
N LEU A 411 -12.45 -1.43 31.11
CA LEU A 411 -12.12 -2.53 30.20
C LEU A 411 -13.32 -2.90 29.31
N LEU A 412 -14.53 -2.99 29.87
CA LEU A 412 -15.74 -3.30 29.11
C LEU A 412 -16.05 -2.22 28.07
N VAL A 413 -15.91 -0.95 28.42
CA VAL A 413 -16.07 0.17 27.47
C VAL A 413 -15.01 0.13 26.36
N LEU A 414 -13.75 -0.11 26.72
CA LEU A 414 -12.66 -0.27 25.76
C LEU A 414 -12.94 -1.42 24.78
N MET A 415 -13.39 -2.57 25.28
CA MET A 415 -13.71 -3.75 24.47
C MET A 415 -14.96 -3.53 23.60
N ALA A 416 -15.97 -2.81 24.09
CA ALA A 416 -17.11 -2.39 23.28
C ALA A 416 -16.69 -1.45 22.13
N GLY A 417 -15.76 -0.53 22.39
CA GLY A 417 -15.19 0.34 21.35
C GLY A 417 -14.40 -0.45 20.31
N TYR A 418 -13.59 -1.41 20.75
CA TYR A 418 -12.87 -2.32 19.85
C TYR A 418 -13.84 -3.16 19.00
N TRP A 419 -14.91 -3.69 19.59
CA TRP A 419 -15.95 -4.42 18.87
C TRP A 419 -16.57 -3.58 17.75
N LEU A 420 -16.90 -2.32 18.02
CA LEU A 420 -17.44 -1.41 17.01
C LEU A 420 -16.42 -1.17 15.88
N ALA A 421 -15.14 -0.99 16.22
CA ALA A 421 -14.06 -0.72 15.27
C ALA A 421 -13.76 -1.90 14.32
N ILE A 422 -13.83 -3.14 14.81
CA ILE A 422 -13.58 -4.34 13.99
C ILE A 422 -14.80 -4.76 13.16
N THR A 423 -16.02 -4.49 13.66
CA THR A 423 -17.27 -4.88 12.99
C THR A 423 -17.74 -3.88 11.95
N THR A 424 -17.26 -2.64 12.02
CA THR A 424 -17.73 -1.54 11.17
C THR A 424 -16.55 -0.89 10.48
N PRO A 425 -16.44 -1.01 9.14
CA PRO A 425 -15.42 -0.31 8.38
C PRO A 425 -15.46 1.18 8.67
N TYR A 426 -14.29 1.81 8.78
CA TYR A 426 -14.16 3.23 9.16
C TYR A 426 -15.08 4.16 8.38
N GLY A 427 -15.23 4.00 7.06
CA GLY A 427 -16.11 4.84 6.23
C GLY A 427 -17.60 4.74 6.58
N GLN A 428 -18.05 3.60 7.12
CA GLN A 428 -19.42 3.41 7.59
C GLN A 428 -19.66 4.05 8.97
N LEU A 429 -18.65 4.05 9.85
CA LEU A 429 -18.72 4.73 11.15
C LEU A 429 -19.00 6.23 10.98
N VAL A 430 -18.37 6.86 9.98
CA VAL A 430 -18.57 8.28 9.64
C VAL A 430 -20.01 8.55 9.20
N GLN A 431 -20.58 7.66 8.39
CA GLN A 431 -21.96 7.83 7.93
C GLN A 431 -22.95 7.72 9.09
N GLY A 432 -22.71 6.80 10.03
CA GLY A 432 -23.47 6.70 11.28
C GLY A 432 -23.34 7.96 12.15
N LEU A 433 -22.12 8.49 12.30
CA LEU A 433 -21.87 9.73 13.03
C LEU A 433 -22.56 10.93 12.35
N ASN A 434 -22.47 11.07 11.02
CA ASN A 434 -23.18 12.12 10.27
C ASN A 434 -24.69 12.02 10.43
N TRP A 435 -25.24 10.80 10.50
CA TRP A 435 -26.66 10.59 10.79
C TRP A 435 -27.02 11.07 12.20
N ALA A 436 -26.21 10.73 13.22
CA ALA A 436 -26.43 11.20 14.59
C ALA A 436 -26.37 12.74 14.66
N LEU A 437 -25.37 13.35 14.03
CA LEU A 437 -25.20 14.80 13.94
C LEU A 437 -26.36 15.51 13.23
N LYS A 438 -27.00 14.86 12.25
CA LYS A 438 -28.19 15.42 11.58
C LYS A 438 -29.35 15.67 12.55
N TYR A 439 -29.49 14.87 13.61
CA TYR A 439 -30.52 15.08 14.64
C TYR A 439 -30.24 16.34 15.47
N PHE A 440 -28.96 16.64 15.72
CA PHE A 440 -28.50 17.86 16.39
C PHE A 440 -28.70 19.13 15.55
N ARG A 441 -29.07 19.03 14.27
CA ARG A 441 -29.48 20.18 13.43
C ARG A 441 -30.68 20.92 14.01
N LYS A 442 -31.56 20.24 14.77
CA LYS A 442 -32.67 20.88 15.50
C LYS A 442 -32.21 21.88 16.56
N PHE A 443 -30.96 21.78 17.03
CA PHE A 443 -30.38 22.63 18.08
C PHE A 443 -29.49 23.77 17.53
N LYS A 444 -29.64 24.16 16.25
CA LYS A 444 -28.87 25.25 15.60
C LYS A 444 -27.34 25.10 15.59
N LEU A 445 -26.82 23.89 15.82
CA LEU A 445 -25.38 23.62 15.69
C LEU A 445 -24.93 23.61 14.22
N PRO A 446 -23.71 24.05 13.88
CA PRO A 446 -23.17 24.07 12.52
C PRO A 446 -22.78 22.64 12.06
N VAL A 447 -23.80 21.83 11.77
CA VAL A 447 -23.64 20.40 11.42
C VAL A 447 -22.89 20.19 10.10
N GLU A 448 -23.04 21.10 9.12
CA GLU A 448 -22.41 20.94 7.80
C GLU A 448 -20.89 21.13 7.86
N SER A 449 -20.41 22.19 8.52
CA SER A 449 -18.97 22.43 8.71
C SER A 449 -18.31 21.31 9.52
N PHE A 450 -18.99 20.84 10.58
CA PHE A 450 -18.49 19.73 11.40
C PHE A 450 -18.48 18.40 10.62
N SER A 451 -19.55 18.08 9.89
CA SER A 451 -19.62 16.86 9.07
C SER A 451 -18.57 16.86 7.96
N LEU A 452 -18.32 18.01 7.31
CA LEU A 452 -17.25 18.17 6.33
C LEU A 452 -15.88 17.97 6.95
N ALA A 453 -15.58 18.60 8.09
CA ALA A 453 -14.31 18.44 8.80
C ALA A 453 -14.07 16.98 9.21
N VAL A 454 -15.08 16.34 9.78
CA VAL A 454 -15.05 14.92 10.16
C VAL A 454 -14.83 14.03 8.94
N SER A 455 -15.61 14.21 7.87
CA SER A 455 -15.45 13.46 6.61
C SER A 455 -14.06 13.63 5.99
N LEU A 456 -13.53 14.85 6.05
CA LEU A 456 -12.20 15.18 5.55
C LEU A 456 -11.11 14.48 6.38
N ILE A 457 -11.14 14.60 7.70
CA ILE A 457 -10.21 13.90 8.61
C ILE A 457 -10.22 12.39 8.33
N PHE A 458 -11.40 11.79 8.19
CA PHE A 458 -11.51 10.35 7.92
C PHE A 458 -11.05 9.94 6.52
N ARG A 459 -11.07 10.84 5.54
CA ARG A 459 -10.45 10.60 4.24
C ARG A 459 -8.93 10.74 4.30
N PHE A 460 -8.44 11.64 5.15
CA PHE A 460 -7.01 11.88 5.34
C PHE A 460 -6.32 10.82 6.18
N ILE A 461 -6.97 10.21 7.18
CA ILE A 461 -6.34 9.19 8.05
C ILE A 461 -5.78 8.00 7.22
N PRO A 462 -6.57 7.32 6.37
CA PRO A 462 -6.04 6.23 5.55
C PRO A 462 -4.96 6.70 4.57
N LEU A 463 -5.05 7.95 4.12
CA LEU A 463 -4.07 8.55 3.23
C LEU A 463 -2.71 8.73 3.94
N ILE A 464 -2.72 9.32 5.14
CA ILE A 464 -1.52 9.49 5.98
C ILE A 464 -0.89 8.13 6.29
N LEU A 465 -1.72 7.13 6.63
CA LEU A 465 -1.23 5.77 6.90
C LEU A 465 -0.57 5.13 5.68
N ARG A 466 -1.14 5.31 4.48
CA ARG A 466 -0.54 4.80 3.23
C ARG A 466 0.78 5.49 2.90
N GLU A 467 0.84 6.82 3.01
CA GLU A 467 2.07 7.59 2.80
C GLU A 467 3.14 7.19 3.82
N TRP A 468 2.76 7.00 5.08
CA TRP A 468 3.66 6.50 6.11
C TRP A 468 4.28 5.15 5.72
N GLN A 469 3.47 4.22 5.23
CA GLN A 469 3.96 2.91 4.77
C GLN A 469 4.91 3.05 3.57
N GLN A 470 4.56 3.89 2.59
CA GLN A 470 5.39 4.17 1.42
C GLN A 470 6.75 4.76 1.82
N PHE A 471 6.77 5.81 2.64
CA PHE A 471 8.02 6.43 3.10
C PHE A 471 8.84 5.48 3.99
N SER A 472 8.18 4.65 4.80
CA SER A 472 8.86 3.59 5.57
C SER A 472 9.59 2.61 4.65
N ALA A 473 8.97 2.20 3.54
CA ALA A 473 9.58 1.36 2.53
C ALA A 473 10.78 2.03 1.86
N ILE A 474 10.64 3.31 1.49
CA ILE A 474 11.70 4.14 0.89
C ILE A 474 12.93 4.24 1.81
N VAL A 475 12.70 4.63 3.07
CA VAL A 475 13.77 4.78 4.06
C VAL A 475 14.48 3.46 4.33
N ARG A 476 13.75 2.34 4.34
CA ARG A 476 14.36 1.00 4.46
C ARG A 476 15.17 0.62 3.22
N ALA A 477 14.66 0.91 2.02
CA ALA A 477 15.33 0.64 0.76
C ALA A 477 16.65 1.43 0.62
N ARG A 478 16.67 2.69 1.04
CA ARG A 478 17.87 3.56 1.02
C ARG A 478 18.81 3.29 2.19
N GLY A 479 18.27 3.15 3.40
CA GLY A 479 19.04 2.97 4.64
C GLY A 479 19.59 1.55 4.84
N LYS A 480 19.18 0.58 4.00
CA LYS A 480 19.64 -0.82 4.01
C LYS A 480 19.61 -1.46 5.41
N ALA A 481 18.58 -1.12 6.18
CA ALA A 481 18.46 -1.57 7.55
C ALA A 481 17.89 -2.99 7.60
N SER A 482 18.70 -3.96 8.05
CA SER A 482 18.21 -5.29 8.43
C SER A 482 17.43 -5.20 9.75
N ILE A 483 16.14 -4.91 9.64
CA ILE A 483 15.17 -4.82 10.74
C ILE A 483 13.91 -5.60 10.38
N ARG A 484 13.14 -5.97 11.41
CA ARG A 484 11.87 -6.68 11.20
C ARG A 484 10.88 -5.78 10.43
N PRO A 485 10.06 -6.34 9.51
CA PRO A 485 9.01 -5.59 8.84
C PRO A 485 8.12 -4.84 9.83
N GLY A 486 7.75 -3.59 9.51
CA GLY A 486 6.90 -2.74 10.34
C GLY A 486 7.59 -2.02 11.50
N THR A 487 8.90 -2.17 11.68
CA THR A 487 9.67 -1.41 12.68
C THR A 487 10.46 -0.28 12.04
N VAL A 488 10.59 0.84 12.75
CA VAL A 488 11.38 2.03 12.33
C VAL A 488 12.41 2.33 13.42
N ARG A 489 13.65 2.65 13.04
CA ARG A 489 14.68 3.07 13.99
C ARG A 489 14.48 4.55 14.32
N SER A 490 14.67 4.93 15.58
CA SER A 490 14.50 6.32 16.04
C SER A 490 15.31 7.34 15.23
N ARG A 491 16.53 6.99 14.83
CA ARG A 491 17.41 7.82 13.98
C ARG A 491 16.90 8.06 12.56
N ASP A 492 15.99 7.22 12.07
CA ASP A 492 15.44 7.31 10.71
C ASP A 492 14.11 8.08 10.70
N ILE A 493 13.58 8.48 11.86
CA ILE A 493 12.33 9.25 11.99
C ILE A 493 12.38 10.58 11.20
N PRO A 494 13.45 11.39 11.26
CA PRO A 494 13.49 12.64 10.48
C PRO A 494 13.36 12.40 8.97
N ALA A 495 13.94 11.30 8.47
CA ALA A 495 13.86 10.92 7.06
C ALA A 495 12.45 10.46 6.63
N LEU A 496 11.58 10.12 7.58
CA LEU A 496 10.17 9.78 7.32
C LEU A 496 9.25 11.00 7.45
N VAL A 497 9.45 11.79 8.51
CA VAL A 497 8.53 12.88 8.87
C VAL A 497 8.57 14.01 7.85
N VAL A 498 9.77 14.40 7.38
CA VAL A 498 9.92 15.51 6.42
C VAL A 498 9.16 15.25 5.11
N PRO A 499 9.39 14.14 4.38
CA PRO A 499 8.70 13.90 3.13
C PRO A 499 7.22 13.57 3.34
N LEU A 500 6.84 12.96 4.47
CA LEU A 500 5.43 12.78 4.84
C LEU A 500 4.71 14.13 4.98
N LEU A 501 5.29 15.07 5.74
CA LEU A 501 4.69 16.41 5.90
C LEU A 501 4.56 17.11 4.55
N LEU A 502 5.60 17.05 3.71
CA LEU A 502 5.58 17.65 2.38
C LEU A 502 4.49 17.03 1.48
N ALA A 503 4.42 15.70 1.45
CA ALA A 503 3.37 14.97 0.73
C ALA A 503 1.98 15.35 1.25
N MET A 504 1.84 15.54 2.56
CA MET A 504 0.59 15.98 3.17
C MET A 504 0.18 17.40 2.77
N PHE A 505 1.12 18.34 2.75
CA PHE A 505 0.86 19.69 2.28
C PHE A 505 0.44 19.70 0.81
N HIS A 506 1.17 18.99 -0.05
CA HIS A 506 0.86 18.94 -1.48
C HIS A 506 -0.52 18.32 -1.76
N LYS A 507 -0.88 17.26 -1.04
CA LYS A 507 -2.23 16.68 -1.16
C LYS A 507 -3.33 17.58 -0.61
N ALA A 508 -3.05 18.35 0.45
CA ALA A 508 -3.99 19.33 0.97
C ALA A 508 -4.25 20.46 -0.06
N GLU A 509 -3.22 20.93 -0.76
CA GLU A 509 -3.35 21.88 -1.86
C GLU A 509 -4.18 21.28 -3.01
N GLN A 510 -3.83 20.08 -3.48
CA GLN A 510 -4.59 19.40 -4.54
C GLN A 510 -6.07 19.18 -4.17
N MET A 511 -6.34 18.82 -2.91
CA MET A 511 -7.69 18.64 -2.40
C MET A 511 -8.44 19.98 -2.37
N THR A 512 -7.79 21.05 -1.93
CA THR A 512 -8.36 22.41 -1.92
C THR A 512 -8.72 22.85 -3.34
N ILE A 513 -7.77 22.74 -4.29
CA ILE A 513 -8.00 23.05 -5.71
C ILE A 513 -9.14 22.19 -6.26
N ALA A 514 -9.14 20.89 -6.00
CA ALA A 514 -10.22 20.00 -6.43
C ALA A 514 -11.58 20.35 -5.81
N MET A 515 -11.61 20.88 -4.58
CA MET A 515 -12.82 21.34 -3.90
C MET A 515 -13.30 22.69 -4.43
N GLU A 516 -12.40 23.60 -4.79
CA GLU A 516 -12.71 24.86 -5.47
C GLU A 516 -13.26 24.60 -6.87
N LEU A 517 -12.60 23.74 -7.66
CA LEU A 517 -13.08 23.29 -8.96
C LEU A 517 -14.46 22.63 -8.86
N LYS A 518 -14.70 21.82 -7.82
CA LYS A 518 -16.02 21.23 -7.54
C LYS A 518 -17.10 22.23 -7.13
N LYS A 519 -16.72 23.38 -6.56
CA LYS A 519 -17.66 24.45 -6.22
C LYS A 519 -18.13 25.22 -7.45
N ILE A 520 -17.34 25.24 -8.54
CA ILE A 520 -17.65 26.01 -9.75
C ILE A 520 -18.85 25.43 -10.53
N ASP A 521 -19.11 24.12 -10.46
CA ASP A 521 -20.18 23.50 -11.25
C ASP A 521 -21.58 23.47 -10.63
N GLY A 522 -21.78 23.97 -9.39
CA GLY A 522 -23.10 24.19 -8.77
C GLY A 522 -24.04 22.98 -8.61
N LYS A 523 -23.74 21.85 -9.26
CA LYS A 523 -24.46 20.58 -9.20
C LYS A 523 -23.64 19.65 -8.33
N GLN A 524 -24.15 19.38 -7.13
CA GLN A 524 -23.75 18.21 -6.35
C GLN A 524 -24.04 16.97 -7.19
N LEU A 525 -23.08 16.53 -8.01
CA LEU A 525 -23.10 15.25 -8.68
C LEU A 525 -23.11 14.18 -7.60
N LEU A 526 -24.33 13.74 -7.30
CA LEU A 526 -24.76 12.60 -6.51
C LEU A 526 -23.58 11.76 -6.02
N LEU A 527 -23.12 12.04 -4.79
CA LEU A 527 -22.54 11.01 -3.94
C LEU A 527 -23.44 9.78 -4.09
N ARG A 528 -22.87 8.70 -4.64
CA ARG A 528 -23.50 7.39 -4.83
C ARG A 528 -24.55 7.17 -3.75
N LYS A 529 -25.83 7.22 -4.15
CA LYS A 529 -27.02 7.15 -3.28
C LYS A 529 -26.77 6.12 -2.17
N ASN A 530 -26.98 6.55 -0.92
CA ASN A 530 -27.03 5.77 0.32
C ASN A 530 -26.95 4.24 0.13
N THR A 531 -25.84 3.64 0.54
CA THR A 531 -25.74 2.19 0.76
C THR A 531 -26.28 1.76 2.13
N LEU A 532 -26.82 2.71 2.91
CA LEU A 532 -27.46 2.44 4.21
C LEU A 532 -28.90 1.96 4.00
N GLN A 533 -29.08 0.65 3.89
CA GLN A 533 -30.40 0.02 3.90
C GLN A 533 -30.72 -0.47 5.30
N TRP A 534 -31.63 0.23 5.99
CA TRP A 534 -32.16 -0.22 7.27
C TRP A 534 -33.04 -1.46 7.03
N ARG A 535 -32.68 -2.59 7.62
CA ARG A 535 -33.42 -3.86 7.51
C ARG A 535 -34.29 -4.09 8.75
N GLY A 536 -35.34 -4.89 8.60
CA GLY A 536 -36.21 -5.24 9.74
C GLY A 536 -35.46 -5.90 10.91
N MET A 537 -34.41 -6.67 10.61
CA MET A 537 -33.51 -7.25 11.62
C MET A 537 -32.77 -6.18 12.43
N ASP A 538 -32.42 -5.02 11.85
CA ASP A 538 -31.75 -3.93 12.56
C ASP A 538 -32.69 -3.33 13.62
N THR A 539 -33.98 -3.19 13.31
CA THR A 539 -35.00 -2.71 14.26
C THR A 539 -35.17 -3.66 15.44
N ILE A 540 -35.23 -4.97 15.17
CA ILE A 540 -35.37 -5.99 16.22
C ILE A 540 -34.14 -5.96 17.15
N LEU A 541 -32.94 -5.84 16.58
CA LEU A 541 -31.70 -5.83 17.34
C LEU A 541 -31.57 -4.56 18.20
N VAL A 542 -31.95 -3.38 17.67
CA VAL A 542 -32.00 -2.14 18.44
C VAL A 542 -33.06 -2.21 19.56
N ALA A 543 -34.24 -2.77 19.29
CA ALA A 543 -35.28 -2.96 20.31
C ALA A 543 -34.80 -3.91 21.44
N MET A 544 -34.12 -5.01 21.09
CA MET A 544 -33.50 -5.91 22.05
C MET A 544 -32.40 -5.20 22.85
N GLY A 545 -31.61 -4.34 22.20
CA GLY A 545 -30.60 -3.50 22.87
C GLY A 545 -31.21 -2.52 23.87
N ILE A 546 -32.34 -1.89 23.55
CA ILE A 546 -33.10 -1.02 24.46
C ILE A 546 -33.62 -1.82 25.66
N LEU A 547 -34.14 -3.03 25.44
CA LEU A 547 -34.59 -3.92 26.51
C LEU A 547 -33.42 -4.31 27.45
N CYS A 548 -32.27 -4.67 26.88
CA CYS A 548 -31.07 -4.98 27.66
C CYS A 548 -30.58 -3.76 28.45
N PHE A 549 -30.64 -2.57 27.86
CA PHE A 549 -30.31 -1.33 28.54
C PHE A 549 -31.28 -1.03 29.70
N ALA A 550 -32.58 -1.22 29.50
CA ALA A 550 -33.58 -1.08 30.57
C ALA A 550 -33.35 -2.09 31.71
N LEU A 551 -32.95 -3.32 31.38
CA LEU A 551 -32.59 -4.33 32.37
C LEU A 551 -31.32 -3.94 33.16
N LEU A 552 -30.31 -3.37 32.49
CA LEU A 552 -29.12 -2.83 33.16
C LEU A 552 -29.47 -1.66 34.09
N LEU A 553 -30.41 -0.78 33.72
CA LEU A 553 -30.89 0.29 34.60
C LEU A 553 -31.69 -0.26 35.78
N TYR A 554 -32.50 -1.31 35.56
CA TYR A 554 -33.24 -1.95 36.63
C TYR A 554 -32.32 -2.60 37.67
N MET A 555 -31.20 -3.20 37.25
CA MET A 555 -30.20 -3.77 38.16
C MET A 555 -29.42 -2.71 38.98
N GLN A 556 -29.57 -1.42 38.65
CA GLN A 556 -29.05 -0.31 39.42
C GLN A 556 -30.04 0.20 40.48
N SER A 557 -31.34 -0.13 40.31
CA SER A 557 -32.44 0.26 41.21
C SER A 557 -32.48 -0.68 42.41
#